data_AF-A0A3M9MW84-F1
#
_entry.id   AF-A0A3M9MW84-F1
#
_cell.length_a   1.000
_cell.length_b   1.000
_cell.length_c   1.000
_cell.angle_alpha   90.00
_cell.angle_beta   90.00
_cell.angle_gamma   90.00
#
_symmetry.space_group_name_H-M   'P 1'
#
loop_
_entity.id
_entity.type
_entity.pdbx_description
1 polymer ?
#
loop_
_entity_poly.entity_id
_entity_poly.type
_entity_poly.pdbx_seq_one_letter_code
_entity_poly.pdbx_strand_id
1 'polypeptide(L)' 'MQDATTLWFYLKSASPIYTCTLPPQDERLAQLLEDVRMIRHGSHVFVHLRSEFEWDRVMRLLGENKAVKTSASTAA' A
#
# COMPACT_ATOMS: atom_id res chain seq x y z
N MET A 1 -23.59 -2.56 -5.77
CA MET A 1 -22.35 -2.01 -6.35
C MET A 1 -21.25 -2.31 -5.37
N GLN A 2 -20.22 -3.05 -5.76
CA GLN A 2 -19.03 -3.14 -4.92
C GLN A 2 -18.15 -1.94 -5.31
N ASP A 3 -17.83 -1.09 -4.34
CA ASP A 3 -17.05 0.12 -4.58
C ASP A 3 -15.55 -0.22 -4.69
N ALA A 4 -14.85 0.49 -5.56
CA ALA A 4 -13.41 0.33 -5.73
C ALA A 4 -12.68 0.64 -4.40
N THR A 5 -11.65 -0.14 -4.07
CA THR A 5 -10.94 -0.02 -2.79
C THR A 5 -9.65 0.76 -3.00
N THR A 6 -9.46 1.84 -2.24
CA THR A 6 -8.24 2.65 -2.28
C THR A 6 -7.28 2.20 -1.19
N LEU A 7 -6.07 1.80 -1.55
CA LEU A 7 -5.00 1.40 -0.65
C LEU A 7 -4.00 2.53 -0.46
N TRP A 8 -3.65 2.80 0.80
CA TRP A 8 -2.74 3.85 1.21
C TRP A 8 -1.56 3.20 1.94
N PHE A 9 -0.37 3.27 1.36
CA PHE A 9 0.81 2.60 1.88
C PHE A 9 1.68 3.57 2.67
N TYR A 10 2.02 3.20 3.89
CA TYR A 10 2.87 3.95 4.80
C TYR A 10 4.11 3.13 5.13
N LEU A 11 5.29 3.72 4.98
CA LEU A 11 6.54 3.11 5.43
C LEU A 11 7.25 4.11 6.33
N LYS A 12 7.27 3.83 7.64
CA LYS A 12 7.94 4.67 8.66
C LYS A 12 7.64 6.18 8.54
N SER A 13 6.44 6.53 8.06
CA SER A 13 6.03 7.90 7.74
C SER A 13 4.57 8.13 8.16
N ALA A 14 4.25 9.37 8.50
CA ALA A 14 2.88 9.82 8.77
C ALA A 14 2.07 10.12 7.50
N SER A 15 2.75 10.22 6.35
CA SER A 15 2.14 10.44 5.03
C SER A 15 2.27 9.18 4.17
N PRO A 16 1.26 8.87 3.32
CA PRO A 16 1.34 7.72 2.44
C PRO A 16 2.44 7.93 1.40
N ILE A 17 3.30 6.93 1.23
CA ILE A 17 4.35 6.92 0.21
C ILE A 17 3.83 6.48 -1.16
N TYR A 18 2.66 5.83 -1.17
CA TYR A 18 1.99 5.39 -2.37
C TYR A 18 0.51 5.16 -2.12
N THR A 19 -0.29 5.41 -3.15
CA THR A 19 -1.73 5.22 -3.12
C THR A 19 -2.16 4.57 -4.42
N CYS A 20 -2.97 3.52 -4.36
CA CYS A 20 -3.55 2.91 -5.55
C CYS A 20 -5.01 2.55 -5.31
N THR A 21 -5.78 2.42 -6.39
CA THR A 21 -7.16 1.97 -6.32
C THR A 21 -7.27 0.63 -7.01
N LEU A 22 -7.77 -0.37 -6.29
CA LEU A 22 -8.02 -1.70 -6.81
C LEU A 22 -9.53 -1.89 -7.05
N PRO A 23 -9.91 -2.63 -8.10
CA PRO A 23 -11.29 -3.04 -8.29
C PRO A 23 -11.75 -3.96 -7.14
N PRO A 24 -13.07 -4.10 -6.94
CA PRO A 24 -13.61 -4.72 -5.73
C PRO A 24 -13.41 -6.24 -5.64
N GLN A 25 -13.08 -6.89 -6.76
CA GLN A 25 -12.83 -8.34 -6.87
C GLN A 25 -11.37 -8.62 -7.23
N ASP A 26 -10.47 -7.69 -6.90
CA ASP A 26 -9.06 -7.90 -7.17
C ASP A 26 -8.49 -8.96 -6.21
N GLU A 27 -8.08 -10.11 -6.74
CA GLU A 27 -7.48 -11.18 -5.95
C GLU A 27 -6.19 -10.73 -5.25
N ARG A 28 -5.49 -9.73 -5.80
CA ARG A 28 -4.30 -9.13 -5.19
C ARG A 28 -4.63 -8.47 -3.87
N LEU A 29 -5.84 -7.93 -3.70
CA LEU A 29 -6.29 -7.37 -2.44
C LEU A 29 -6.27 -8.44 -1.37
N ALA A 30 -6.92 -9.59 -1.60
CA ALA A 30 -6.98 -10.69 -0.62
C ALA A 30 -5.58 -11.17 -0.19
N GLN A 31 -4.65 -11.32 -1.14
CA GLN A 31 -3.26 -11.71 -0.82
C GLN A 31 -2.52 -10.64 0.00
N LEU A 32 -2.75 -9.35 -0.30
CA LEU A 32 -2.25 -8.23 0.49
C LEU A 32 -2.84 -8.22 1.91
N LEU A 33 -4.11 -8.64 2.05
CA LEU A 33 -4.83 -8.62 3.32
C LEU A 33 -4.27 -9.59 4.36
N GLU A 34 -3.62 -10.67 3.93
CA GLU A 34 -3.11 -11.71 4.83
C GLU A 34 -1.73 -11.37 5.43
N ASP A 35 -0.94 -10.53 4.76
CA ASP A 35 0.48 -10.38 5.05
C ASP A 35 0.86 -9.17 5.91
N VAL A 36 0.06 -8.11 5.86
CA VAL A 36 0.45 -6.79 6.37
C VAL A 36 -0.52 -6.35 7.45
N ARG A 37 -0.04 -5.53 8.41
CA ARG A 37 -0.95 -4.84 9.33
C ARG A 37 -1.72 -3.78 8.56
N MET A 38 -3.03 -3.89 8.55
CA MET A 38 -3.90 -2.95 7.86
C MET A 38 -5.08 -2.51 8.70
N ILE A 39 -5.61 -1.35 8.35
CA ILE A 39 -6.84 -0.80 8.91
C ILE A 39 -7.77 -0.53 7.72
N ARG A 40 -8.95 -1.14 7.71
CA ARG A 40 -9.98 -0.89 6.69
C ARG A 40 -11.02 0.08 7.22
N HIS A 41 -11.31 1.13 6.47
CA HIS A 41 -12.36 2.10 6.75
C HIS A 41 -13.19 2.37 5.49
N GLY A 42 -14.33 1.69 5.39
CA GLY A 42 -15.17 1.72 4.18
C GLY A 42 -14.43 1.17 2.95
N SER A 43 -14.34 1.99 1.91
CA SER A 43 -13.59 1.73 0.67
C SER A 43 -12.09 2.05 0.77
N HIS A 44 -11.59 2.44 1.94
CA HIS A 44 -10.17 2.76 2.14
C HIS A 44 -9.48 1.68 2.97
N VAL A 45 -8.26 1.31 2.57
CA VAL A 45 -7.38 0.39 3.30
C VAL A 45 -6.05 1.08 3.55
N PHE A 46 -5.69 1.24 4.82
CA PHE A 46 -4.41 1.80 5.24
C PHE A 46 -3.46 0.66 5.54
N VAL A 47 -2.34 0.60 4.82
CA VAL A 47 -1.35 -0.47 4.90
C VAL A 47 -0.06 0.09 5.50
N HIS A 48 0.28 -0.36 6.71
CA HIS A 48 1.49 0.07 7.41
C HIS A 48 2.58 -0.97 7.23
N LEU A 49 3.54 -0.64 6.37
CA LEU A 49 4.71 -1.45 6.08
C LEU A 49 5.76 -1.24 7.17
N ARG A 50 6.34 -2.34 7.64
CA ARG A 50 7.37 -2.37 8.69
C ARG A 50 8.77 -2.24 8.12
N SER A 51 8.96 -2.63 6.86
CA SER A 51 10.26 -2.66 6.20
C SER A 51 10.15 -2.45 4.69
N GLU A 52 11.29 -2.13 4.07
CA GLU A 52 11.41 -2.04 2.61
C GLU A 52 11.18 -3.39 1.94
N PHE A 53 11.44 -4.51 2.65
CA PHE A 53 11.12 -5.85 2.15
C PHE A 53 9.60 -6.06 1.97
N GLU A 54 8.79 -5.58 2.91
CA GLU A 54 7.34 -5.61 2.77
C GLU A 54 6.87 -4.72 1.62
N TRP A 55 7.52 -3.56 1.42
CA TRP A 55 7.26 -2.71 0.25
C TRP A 55 7.54 -3.44 -1.07
N ASP A 56 8.73 -4.03 -1.23
CA ASP A 56 9.10 -4.72 -2.47
C ASP A 56 8.15 -5.88 -2.77
N ARG A 57 7.73 -6.61 -1.74
CA ARG A 57 6.78 -7.70 -1.87
C ARG A 57 5.41 -7.20 -2.33
N VAL A 58 4.91 -6.13 -1.72
CA VAL A 58 3.63 -5.50 -2.11
C VAL A 58 3.70 -4.97 -3.54
N MET A 59 4.77 -4.28 -3.92
CA MET A 59 4.95 -3.79 -5.28
C MET A 59 4.93 -4.93 -6.30
N ARG A 60 5.61 -6.05 -6.01
CA ARG A 60 5.57 -7.26 -6.85
C ARG A 60 4.17 -7.85 -6.95
N LEU A 61 3.43 -7.95 -5.84
CA LEU A 61 2.03 -8.42 -5.84
C LEU A 61 1.12 -7.52 -6.68
N LEU A 62 1.36 -6.21 -6.65
CA LEU A 62 0.63 -5.24 -7.45
C LEU A 62 1.07 -5.23 -8.93
N GLY A 63 2.17 -5.90 -9.27
CA GLY A 63 2.77 -5.82 -10.61
C GLY A 63 3.45 -4.48 -10.89
N GLU A 64 3.71 -3.69 -9.85
CA GLU A 64 4.34 -2.38 -9.91
C GLU A 64 5.85 -2.53 -9.70
N ASN A 65 6.65 -1.80 -10.48
CA ASN A 65 8.11 -1.73 -10.28
C ASN A 65 8.48 -0.32 -9.80
N LYS A 66 8.15 -0.04 -8.54
CA LYS A 66 8.45 1.25 -7.89
C LYS A 66 9.49 1.06 -6.80
N ALA A 67 10.60 1.77 -6.92
CA ALA A 67 11.53 1.94 -5.82
C ALA A 67 10.85 2.70 -4.67
N VAL A 68 11.22 2.36 -3.43
CA VAL A 68 10.83 3.13 -2.25
C VAL A 68 11.28 4.57 -2.45
N LYS A 69 10.33 5.48 -2.70
CA LYS A 69 10.58 6.91 -2.55
C LYS A 69 10.46 7.22 -1.07
N THR A 70 11.49 6.88 -0.30
CA THR A 70 11.70 7.55 0.98
C THR A 70 11.90 9.01 0.62
N SER A 71 10.93 9.86 0.96
CA SER A 71 11.14 11.29 0.95
C SER A 71 12.19 11.59 2.02
N ALA A 72 13.47 11.36 1.71
CA ALA A 72 14.52 12.25 2.15
C ALA A 72 14.26 13.56 1.40
N SER A 73 13.28 14.33 1.88
CA SER A 73 13.20 15.73 1.55
C SER A 73 14.48 16.34 2.07
N THR A 74 15.35 16.64 1.13
CA THR A 74 16.51 17.50 1.24
C THR A 74 16.07 18.74 2.03
N ALA A 75 16.47 18.82 3.29
CA ALA A 75 16.52 20.10 3.98
C ALA A 75 17.88 20.71 3.63
N ALA A 76 17.80 21.84 2.94
CA ALA A 76 18.91 22.70 2.54
C ALA A 76 19.72 23.22 3.73
#